data_AF-A0A5S4ZPS5-F1
#
_entry.id   AF-A0A5S4ZPS5-F1
#
_cell.length_a   1.000
_cell.length_b   1.000
_cell.length_c   1.000
_cell.angle_alpha   90.00
_cell.angle_beta   90.00
_cell.angle_gamma   90.00
#
_symmetry.space_group_name_H-M   'P 1'
#
loop_
_entity.id
_entity.type
_entity.pdbx_description
1 polymer ?
#
loop_
_entity_poly.entity_id
_entity_poly.type
_entity_poly.pdbx_seq_one_letter_code
_entity_poly.pdbx_strand_id
1 'polypeptide(L)'
;MGKGDSLEYYFASTGFYDFLPLALDLISTLGFSQQEAIEAICKVFDKARRYPPTKNRSAWFLVVFKEKLFEARADIISFRKTKG
;
A
#
# COMPACT_ATOMS: atom_id res chain seq x y z
N MET A 1 5.85 -20.27 0.02
CA MET A 1 5.85 -18.83 0.37
C MET A 1 6.73 -18.62 1.58
N GLY A 2 7.78 -17.81 1.44
CA GLY A 2 8.67 -17.47 2.56
C GLY A 2 8.00 -16.40 3.45
N LYS A 3 8.45 -16.29 4.70
CA LYS A 3 7.96 -15.31 5.70
C LYS A 3 8.04 -13.83 5.26
N GLY A 4 8.60 -13.51 4.10
CA GLY A 4 8.77 -12.16 3.55
C GLY A 4 7.66 -11.68 2.59
N ASP A 5 6.67 -12.52 2.27
CA ASP A 5 5.58 -12.15 1.35
C ASP A 5 4.31 -11.66 2.07
N SER A 6 4.34 -11.57 3.41
CA SER A 6 3.15 -11.22 4.19
C SER A 6 2.95 -9.71 4.21
N LEU A 7 1.69 -9.28 4.08
CA LEU A 7 1.34 -7.86 4.12
C LEU A 7 1.80 -7.22 5.45
N GLU A 8 1.72 -7.96 6.56
CA GLU A 8 2.16 -7.48 7.88
C GLU A 8 3.64 -7.14 7.91
N TYR A 9 4.49 -7.92 7.23
CA TYR A 9 5.92 -7.67 7.15
C TYR A 9 6.22 -6.30 6.49
N TYR A 10 5.53 -5.98 5.40
CA TYR A 10 5.70 -4.69 4.72
C TYR A 10 5.14 -3.52 5.54
N PHE A 11 4.03 -3.72 6.23
CA PHE A 11 3.51 -2.69 7.15
C PHE A 11 4.45 -2.43 8.33
N ALA A 12 5.08 -3.48 8.87
CA ALA A 12 6.08 -3.37 9.93
C ALA A 12 7.34 -2.64 9.45
N SER A 13 7.86 -2.97 8.26
CA SER A 13 9.10 -2.38 7.73
C SER A 13 8.97 -0.92 7.29
N THR A 14 7.75 -0.46 6.98
CA THR A 14 7.49 0.91 6.51
C THR A 14 7.11 1.88 7.64
N GLY A 15 6.98 1.38 8.88
CA GLY A 15 6.60 2.18 10.03
C GLY A 15 5.12 2.58 10.07
N PHE A 16 4.27 1.95 9.25
CA PHE A 16 2.83 2.19 9.18
C PHE A 16 1.99 1.03 9.78
N TYR A 17 2.61 0.17 10.58
CA TYR A 17 1.96 -0.98 11.21
C TYR A 17 0.70 -0.60 12.01
N ASP A 18 0.70 0.57 12.66
CA ASP A 18 -0.47 1.09 13.39
C ASP A 18 -1.72 1.27 12.53
N PHE A 19 -1.56 1.38 11.20
CA PHE A 19 -2.66 1.51 10.25
C PHE A 19 -3.01 0.22 9.52
N LEU A 20 -2.37 -0.91 9.87
CA LEU A 20 -2.67 -2.20 9.25
C LEU A 20 -4.16 -2.58 9.35
N PRO A 21 -4.86 -2.45 10.50
CA PRO A 21 -6.29 -2.77 10.57
C PRO A 21 -7.14 -1.93 9.60
N LEU A 22 -6.84 -0.64 9.51
CA LEU A 22 -7.52 0.30 8.62
C LEU A 22 -7.23 0.01 7.14
N ALA A 23 -5.99 -0.38 6.83
CA ALA A 23 -5.60 -0.80 5.50
C ALA A 23 -6.33 -2.08 5.08
N LEU A 24 -6.42 -3.08 5.96
CA LEU A 24 -7.12 -4.34 5.69
C LEU A 24 -8.60 -4.12 5.39
N ASP A 25 -9.28 -3.26 6.15
CA ASP A 25 -10.67 -2.87 5.90
C ASP A 25 -10.84 -2.21 4.52
N LEU A 26 -9.96 -1.26 4.19
CA LEU A 26 -10.00 -0.57 2.90
C LEU A 26 -9.71 -1.50 1.71
N ILE A 27 -8.72 -2.38 1.83
CA ILE A 27 -8.33 -3.38 0.83
C ILE A 27 -9.52 -4.30 0.56
N SER A 28 -10.13 -4.83 1.62
CA SER A 28 -11.30 -5.72 1.51
C SER A 28 -12.49 -5.00 0.88
N THR A 29 -12.81 -3.80 1.37
CA THR A 29 -13.96 -3.00 0.89
C THR A 29 -13.86 -2.63 -0.59
N LEU A 30 -12.65 -2.32 -1.08
CA LEU A 30 -12.42 -1.91 -2.46
C LEU A 30 -11.96 -3.07 -3.37
N GLY A 31 -11.85 -4.28 -2.84
CA GLY A 31 -11.48 -5.48 -3.58
C GLY A 31 -10.06 -5.45 -4.13
N PHE A 32 -9.09 -4.97 -3.34
CA PHE A 32 -7.67 -5.04 -3.68
C PHE A 32 -7.05 -6.37 -3.24
N SER A 33 -6.09 -6.85 -4.03
CA SER A 33 -5.29 -8.03 -3.71
C SER A 33 -4.15 -7.70 -2.77
N GLN A 34 -3.60 -8.72 -2.11
CA GLN A 34 -2.41 -8.59 -1.27
C GLN A 34 -1.21 -8.03 -2.06
N GLN A 35 -1.03 -8.42 -3.32
CA GLN A 35 0.06 -7.92 -4.16
C GLN A 35 -0.10 -6.41 -4.44
N GLU A 36 -1.31 -5.96 -4.76
CA GLU A 36 -1.60 -4.52 -4.94
C GLU A 36 -1.36 -3.75 -3.64
N ALA A 37 -1.72 -4.32 -2.49
CA ALA A 37 -1.54 -3.69 -1.19
C ALA A 37 -0.06 -3.58 -0.76
N ILE A 38 0.75 -4.62 -1.04
CA ILE A 38 2.20 -4.61 -0.79
C ILE A 38 2.88 -3.51 -1.62
N GLU A 39 2.57 -3.44 -2.91
CA GLU A 39 3.11 -2.38 -3.77
C GLU A 39 2.66 -0.99 -3.30
N ALA A 40 1.39 -0.86 -2.92
CA ALA A 40 0.86 0.40 -2.42
C ALA A 40 1.57 0.88 -1.14
N ILE A 41 1.84 0.00 -0.17
CA ILE A 41 2.50 0.41 1.07
C ILE A 41 3.97 0.79 0.86
N CYS A 42 4.68 0.13 -0.07
CA CYS A 42 6.01 0.55 -0.50
C CYS A 42 5.99 1.97 -1.09
N LYS A 43 5.01 2.27 -1.94
CA LYS A 43 4.85 3.62 -2.53
C LYS A 43 4.43 4.68 -1.50
N VAL A 44 3.63 4.31 -0.50
CA VAL A 44 3.31 5.20 0.64
C VAL A 44 4.59 5.55 1.38
N PHE A 45 5.44 4.56 1.67
CA PHE A 45 6.71 4.75 2.35
C PHE A 45 7.65 5.68 1.58
N ASP A 46 7.79 5.48 0.28
CA ASP A 46 8.58 6.37 -0.58
C ASP A 46 8.04 7.80 -0.57
N LYS A 47 6.72 7.99 -0.64
CA LYS A 47 6.09 9.32 -0.55
C LYS A 47 6.33 9.95 0.82
N ALA A 48 6.26 9.20 1.91
CA ALA A 48 6.50 9.69 3.26
C ALA A 48 7.97 10.11 3.47
N ARG A 49 8.93 9.40 2.87
CA ARG A 49 10.35 9.76 2.93
C ARG A 49 10.64 11.08 2.23
N ARG A 50 9.93 11.39 1.14
CA ARG A 50 10.09 12.64 0.39
C ARG A 50 9.24 13.78 0.95
N TYR A 51 8.03 13.48 1.38
CA TYR A 51 7.02 14.42 1.84
C TYR A 51 6.32 13.86 3.09
N PRO A 52 6.97 13.95 4.27
CA PRO A 52 6.40 13.41 5.50
C PRO A 52 5.11 14.15 5.88
N PRO A 53 4.12 13.44 6.46
CA PRO A 53 2.89 14.08 6.91
C PRO A 53 3.17 15.12 8.00
N THR A 54 2.76 16.36 7.77
CA THR A 54 2.96 17.48 8.72
C THR A 54 1.84 17.63 9.73
N LYS A 55 0.62 17.16 9.39
CA LYS A 55 -0.57 17.16 10.26
C LYS A 55 -1.43 15.94 9.94
N ASN A 56 -2.02 15.35 10.99
CA ASN A 56 -2.95 14.22 10.92
C ASN A 56 -2.45 13.04 10.06
N ARG A 57 -1.50 12.30 10.62
CA ARG A 57 -0.85 11.15 9.96
C ARG A 57 -1.84 10.10 9.44
N SER A 58 -2.92 9.84 10.17
CA SER A 58 -3.93 8.85 9.80
C SER A 58 -4.74 9.27 8.57
N ALA A 59 -5.19 10.53 8.53
CA ALA A 59 -5.91 11.06 7.36
C ALA A 59 -5.01 11.12 6.13
N TRP A 60 -3.76 11.55 6.30
CA TRP A 60 -2.76 11.53 5.24
C TRP A 60 -2.53 10.11 4.71
N PHE A 61 -2.35 9.14 5.62
CA PHE A 61 -2.16 7.75 5.25
C PHE A 61 -3.33 7.20 4.45
N LEU A 62 -4.58 7.43 4.88
CA LEU A 62 -5.76 6.95 4.18
C LEU A 62 -5.85 7.46 2.74
N VAL A 63 -5.64 8.76 2.55
CA VAL A 63 -5.69 9.38 1.22
C VAL A 63 -4.59 8.81 0.34
N VAL A 64 -3.35 8.80 0.82
CA VAL A 64 -2.21 8.33 0.03
C VAL A 64 -2.28 6.85 -0.24
N PHE A 65 -2.63 6.03 0.75
CA PHE A 65 -2.72 4.58 0.58
C PHE A 65 -3.79 4.22 -0.45
N LYS A 66 -4.96 4.89 -0.42
CA LYS A 66 -5.99 4.73 -1.44
C LYS A 66 -5.49 5.11 -2.83
N GLU A 67 -4.82 6.25 -2.98
CA GLU A 67 -4.20 6.65 -4.26
C GLU A 67 -3.23 5.57 -4.77
N LYS A 68 -2.37 5.06 -3.89
CA LYS A 68 -1.34 4.08 -4.24
C LYS A 68 -1.88 2.69 -4.54
N LEU A 69 -3.01 2.29 -3.97
CA LEU A 69 -3.72 1.06 -4.33
C LEU A 69 -4.19 1.08 -5.79
N PHE A 70 -4.80 2.19 -6.24
CA PHE A 70 -5.21 2.33 -7.64
C PHE A 70 -4.03 2.40 -8.60
N GLU A 71 -2.96 3.09 -8.21
CA GLU A 71 -1.72 3.14 -8.98
C GLU A 71 -1.09 1.74 -9.13
N ALA A 72 -0.97 0.99 -8.02
CA ALA A 72 -0.45 -0.37 -8.03
C ALA A 72 -1.27 -1.32 -8.93
N ARG A 73 -2.60 -1.22 -8.88
CA ARG A 73 -3.49 -1.97 -9.78
C ARG A 73 -3.22 -1.64 -11.24
N ALA A 74 -3.14 -0.36 -11.58
CA ALA A 74 -2.88 0.08 -12.95
C ALA A 74 -1.51 -0.43 -13.46
N ASP A 75 -0.48 -0.37 -12.61
CA ASP A 75 0.86 -0.87 -12.94
C ASP A 75 0.88 -2.38 -13.17
N ILE A 76 0.23 -3.16 -12.29
CA ILE A 76 0.14 -4.62 -12.42
C ILE A 76 -0.60 -5.00 -13.70
N ILE A 77 -1.73 -4.34 -14.01
CA ILE A 77 -2.48 -4.58 -15.25
C ILE A 77 -1.61 -4.24 -16.47
N SER A 78 -0.89 -3.12 -16.43
CA SER A 78 -0.04 -2.67 -17.54
C SER A 78 1.16 -3.62 -17.76
N PHE A 79 1.78 -4.07 -16.68
CA PHE A 79 2.84 -5.08 -16.73
C PHE A 79 2.35 -6.40 -17.34
N ARG A 80 1.15 -6.86 -16.96
CA ARG A 80 0.55 -8.08 -17.55
C ARG A 80 0.28 -7.93 -19.04
N LYS A 81 -0.18 -6.75 -19.51
CA LYS A 81 -0.45 -6.48 -20.93
C LYS A 81 0.82 -6.42 -21.79
N THR A 82 1.94 -6.00 -21.23
CA THR A 82 3.22 -5.88 -21.96
C THR A 82 4.04 -7.16 -21.99
N LYS A 83 3.69 -8.14 -21.15
CA LYS A 83 4.31 -9.46 -21.05
C LYS A 83 3.49 -10.58 -21.69
N GLY A 84 2.31 -10.26 -22.23
CA GLY A 84 1.39 -11.16 -22.92
C GLY A 84 1.55 -11.15 -24.42
#